data_AF-A0A452IZH9-F1
#
_entry.id   AF-A0A452IZH9-F1
#
_cell.length_a   1.000
_cell.length_b   1.000
_cell.length_c   1.000
_cell.angle_alpha   90.00
_cell.angle_beta   90.00
_cell.angle_gamma   90.00
#
_symmetry.space_group_name_H-M   'P 1'
#
loop_
_entity.id
_entity.type
_entity.pdbx_description
1 polymer ?
#
loop_
_entity_poly.entity_id
_entity_poly.type
_entity_poly.pdbx_seq_one_letter_code
_entity_poly.pdbx_strand_id
1 'polypeptide(L)'
;MAGAGGEGEALALRAVRRCLAAFPAEARELGLMESVPYLDSLLSPLEFYREWVCPNKPCIIQNAFSHWPALKKWTLTYLRKVAGSKMVSVAVTPNGYADAVYQDRFVMPEERHMLFGNFLDIVEKKVISPSVFYVQKQCSNLTEEFPELLGDVEPEVPWMSEALGKKPDAVNFWLGESAAVTSLHKDHYENLYCVISGEKHFLLHPPSDRPFIPYELYLPATYCIAEDGSFQVVDKKAADKVPWIPLDPLNPDLEQYPEYAQARPLRCTVKAGEMLYLPSLWFHHVQQSHGCIAGKKSCWGQTYFQFMMA
;
A
#
# COMPACT_ATOMS: atom_id res chain seq x y z
N MET A 1 -4.63 -52.55 -19.38
CA MET A 1 -4.90 -51.29 -20.12
C MET A 1 -5.11 -50.13 -19.15
N ALA A 2 -4.08 -49.73 -18.38
CA ALA A 2 -4.17 -48.64 -17.40
C ALA A 2 -3.06 -47.58 -17.58
N GLY A 3 -2.47 -47.49 -18.78
CA GLY A 3 -1.31 -46.61 -19.06
C GLY A 3 -1.62 -45.38 -19.93
N ALA A 4 -2.73 -45.38 -20.69
CA ALA A 4 -3.01 -44.31 -21.67
C ALA A 4 -3.70 -43.07 -21.07
N GLY A 5 -4.38 -43.20 -19.92
CA GLY A 5 -5.09 -42.09 -19.29
C GLY A 5 -4.17 -41.06 -18.60
N GLY A 6 -3.13 -41.54 -17.91
CA GLY A 6 -2.21 -40.68 -17.15
C GLY A 6 -1.26 -39.85 -18.01
N GLU A 7 -0.81 -40.37 -19.16
CA GLU A 7 0.05 -39.60 -20.08
C GLU A 7 -0.72 -38.47 -20.79
N GLY A 8 -1.97 -38.72 -21.18
CA GLY A 8 -2.84 -37.70 -21.77
C GLY A 8 -3.18 -36.57 -20.79
N GLU A 9 -3.46 -36.91 -19.54
CA GLU A 9 -3.73 -35.95 -18.46
C GLU A 9 -2.49 -35.11 -18.12
N ALA A 10 -1.31 -35.73 -18.05
CA ALA A 10 -0.04 -35.03 -17.83
C ALA A 10 0.31 -34.07 -18.98
N LEU A 11 0.02 -34.45 -20.23
CA LEU A 11 0.23 -33.60 -21.40
C LEU A 11 -0.71 -32.38 -21.38
N ALA A 12 -1.99 -32.59 -21.06
CA ALA A 12 -2.97 -31.52 -20.94
C ALA A 12 -2.59 -30.52 -19.84
N LEU A 13 -2.19 -30.99 -18.65
CA LEU A 13 -1.74 -30.14 -17.56
C LEU A 13 -0.50 -29.31 -17.95
N ARG A 14 0.44 -29.91 -18.68
CA ARG A 14 1.63 -29.21 -19.18
C ARG A 14 1.27 -28.14 -20.21
N ALA A 15 0.27 -28.38 -21.05
CA ALA A 15 -0.25 -27.37 -21.98
C ALA A 15 -0.85 -26.18 -21.23
N VAL A 16 -1.70 -26.43 -20.22
CA VAL A 16 -2.29 -25.37 -19.37
C VAL A 16 -1.22 -24.54 -18.68
N ARG A 17 -0.19 -25.17 -18.09
CA ARG A 17 0.93 -24.46 -17.45
C ARG A 17 1.68 -23.55 -18.42
N ARG A 18 1.90 -23.99 -19.67
CA ARG A 18 2.52 -23.15 -20.71
C ARG A 18 1.67 -21.93 -21.05
N CYS A 19 0.36 -22.09 -21.19
CA CYS A 19 -0.55 -20.97 -21.43
C CYS A 19 -0.52 -19.96 -20.27
N LEU A 20 -0.56 -20.43 -19.02
CA LEU A 20 -0.48 -19.56 -17.84
C LEU A 20 0.87 -18.85 -17.71
N ALA A 21 1.97 -19.48 -18.11
CA ALA A 21 3.29 -18.84 -18.11
C ALA A 21 3.48 -17.84 -19.27
N ALA A 22 2.84 -18.06 -20.43
CA ALA A 22 2.92 -17.12 -21.56
C ALA A 22 2.03 -15.88 -21.36
N PHE A 23 0.86 -16.06 -20.72
CA PHE A 23 -0.16 -15.03 -20.57
C PHE A 23 0.34 -13.68 -20.01
N PRO A 24 1.18 -13.61 -18.94
CA PRO A 24 1.65 -12.34 -18.41
C PRO A 24 2.45 -11.52 -19.42
N ALA A 25 3.23 -12.18 -20.30
CA ALA A 25 3.96 -11.51 -21.37
C ALA A 25 3.02 -10.98 -22.45
N GLU A 26 2.09 -11.80 -22.93
CA GLU A 26 1.09 -11.42 -23.94
C GLU A 26 0.20 -10.26 -23.45
N ALA A 27 -0.23 -10.29 -22.19
CA ALA A 27 -1.03 -9.23 -21.58
C ALA A 27 -0.28 -7.89 -21.55
N ARG A 28 1.03 -7.90 -21.23
CA ARG A 28 1.87 -6.70 -21.23
C ARG A 28 2.13 -6.18 -22.65
N GLU A 29 2.29 -7.06 -23.63
CA GLU A 29 2.47 -6.67 -25.05
C GLU A 29 1.23 -5.98 -25.62
N LEU A 30 0.02 -6.39 -25.22
CA LEU A 30 -1.22 -5.73 -25.60
C LEU A 30 -1.46 -4.42 -24.83
N GLY A 31 -1.01 -4.37 -23.58
CA GLY A 31 -1.24 -3.27 -22.65
C GLY A 31 -0.12 -2.23 -22.54
N LEU A 32 0.94 -2.34 -23.37
CA LEU A 32 2.23 -1.61 -23.33
C LEU A 32 2.31 -0.52 -22.25
N MET A 33 2.85 -0.90 -21.09
CA MET A 33 3.24 0.03 -20.05
C MET A 33 4.62 -0.37 -19.51
N GLU A 34 5.65 0.36 -19.92
CA GLU A 34 7.03 0.17 -19.43
C GLU A 34 7.30 0.97 -18.15
N SER A 35 6.49 2.00 -17.90
CA SER A 35 6.58 2.90 -16.75
C SER A 35 5.21 3.45 -16.40
N VAL A 36 5.00 3.85 -15.15
CA VAL A 36 3.78 4.56 -14.74
C VAL A 36 3.76 5.96 -15.37
N PRO A 37 2.80 6.27 -16.25
CA PRO A 37 2.75 7.56 -16.95
C PRO A 37 2.28 8.69 -16.04
N TYR A 38 2.67 9.92 -16.40
CA TYR A 38 2.24 11.16 -15.75
C TYR A 38 1.15 11.84 -16.57
N LEU A 39 0.16 12.40 -15.89
CA LEU A 39 -0.90 13.24 -16.45
C LEU A 39 -0.70 14.68 -15.96
N ASP A 40 -0.47 15.59 -16.89
CA ASP A 40 -0.24 17.02 -16.62
C ASP A 40 -1.54 17.78 -16.33
N SER A 41 -2.68 17.23 -16.80
CA SER A 41 -4.01 17.82 -16.64
C SER A 41 -5.03 16.76 -16.25
N LEU A 42 -6.02 17.17 -15.46
CA LEU A 42 -7.19 16.34 -15.17
C LEU A 42 -7.96 16.04 -16.45
N LEU A 43 -8.22 14.76 -16.69
CA LEU A 43 -9.10 14.27 -17.74
C LEU A 43 -10.57 14.41 -17.30
N SER A 44 -11.50 14.44 -18.25
CA SER A 44 -12.91 14.31 -17.90
C SER A 44 -13.19 12.93 -17.28
N PRO A 45 -14.26 12.77 -16.48
CA PRO A 45 -14.63 11.48 -15.89
C PRO A 45 -14.74 10.34 -16.92
N LEU A 46 -15.33 10.61 -18.09
CA LEU A 46 -15.46 9.64 -19.18
C LEU A 46 -14.10 9.24 -19.78
N GLU A 47 -13.22 10.21 -20.03
CA GLU A 47 -11.88 9.94 -20.53
C GLU A 47 -11.08 9.13 -19.51
N PHE A 48 -11.15 9.50 -18.23
CA PHE A 48 -10.45 8.80 -17.17
C PHE A 48 -10.91 7.35 -17.06
N TYR A 49 -12.23 7.12 -17.10
CA TYR A 49 -12.79 5.77 -17.07
C TYR A 49 -12.33 4.94 -18.27
N ARG A 50 -12.39 5.51 -19.48
CA ARG A 50 -12.03 4.82 -20.73
C ARG A 50 -10.54 4.49 -20.81
N GLU A 51 -9.67 5.38 -20.34
CA GLU A 51 -8.23 5.30 -20.60
C GLU A 51 -7.43 4.69 -19.44
N TRP A 52 -7.97 4.72 -18.22
CA TRP A 52 -7.26 4.26 -17.01
C TRP A 52 -8.03 3.18 -16.26
N VAL A 53 -9.30 3.43 -15.93
CA VAL A 53 -10.10 2.49 -15.12
C VAL A 53 -10.41 1.21 -15.89
N CYS A 54 -11.08 1.32 -17.04
CA CYS A 54 -11.48 0.19 -17.87
C CYS A 54 -10.29 -0.68 -18.33
N PRO A 55 -9.17 -0.12 -18.82
CA PRO A 55 -7.99 -0.92 -19.18
C PRO A 55 -7.12 -1.30 -17.97
N ASN A 56 -7.51 -0.91 -16.74
CA ASN A 56 -6.83 -1.24 -15.48
C ASN A 56 -5.36 -0.78 -15.46
N LYS A 57 -5.12 0.50 -15.75
CA LYS A 57 -3.79 1.11 -15.91
C LYS A 57 -3.50 2.15 -14.82
N PRO A 58 -2.36 2.07 -14.11
CA PRO A 58 -1.97 3.09 -13.15
C PRO A 58 -1.49 4.36 -13.85
N CYS A 59 -1.65 5.51 -13.19
CA CYS A 59 -1.03 6.77 -13.61
C CYS A 59 -0.77 7.69 -12.41
N ILE A 60 0.17 8.62 -12.58
CA ILE A 60 0.38 9.72 -11.64
C ILE A 60 -0.26 10.98 -12.21
N ILE A 61 -1.16 11.59 -11.47
CA ILE A 61 -1.89 12.79 -11.83
C ILE A 61 -1.29 13.98 -11.08
N GLN A 62 -0.77 14.94 -11.82
CA GLN A 62 -0.23 16.16 -11.26
C GLN A 62 -1.33 17.19 -11.05
N ASN A 63 -1.16 18.06 -10.04
CA ASN A 63 -2.06 19.19 -9.75
C ASN A 63 -3.51 18.80 -9.42
N ALA A 64 -3.81 17.51 -9.21
CA ALA A 64 -5.17 17.00 -9.00
C ALA A 64 -5.88 17.54 -7.74
N PHE A 65 -5.11 17.96 -6.74
CA PHE A 65 -5.59 18.48 -5.46
C PHE A 65 -4.81 19.71 -4.99
N SER A 66 -4.31 20.50 -5.95
CA SER A 66 -3.51 21.71 -5.66
C SER A 66 -4.27 22.79 -4.88
N HIS A 67 -5.60 22.74 -4.88
CA HIS A 67 -6.49 23.61 -4.12
C HIS A 67 -6.61 23.24 -2.65
N TRP A 68 -6.20 22.04 -2.23
CA TRP A 68 -6.34 21.60 -0.85
C TRP A 68 -5.44 22.41 0.10
N PRO A 69 -6.00 23.02 1.17
CA PRO A 69 -5.21 23.71 2.18
C PRO A 69 -4.13 22.83 2.82
N ALA A 70 -4.34 21.51 2.88
CA ALA A 70 -3.40 20.54 3.44
C ALA A 70 -1.98 20.67 2.88
N LEU A 71 -1.82 20.89 1.57
CA LEU A 71 -0.50 21.03 0.92
C LEU A 71 0.36 22.17 1.48
N LYS A 72 -0.28 23.20 2.06
CA LYS A 72 0.42 24.35 2.68
C LYS A 72 0.43 24.28 4.20
N LYS A 73 -0.60 23.68 4.80
CA LYS A 73 -0.82 23.71 6.25
C LYS A 73 -0.16 22.53 6.97
N TRP A 74 -0.15 21.34 6.36
CA TRP A 74 0.13 20.09 7.07
C TRP A 74 1.62 19.88 7.30
N THR A 75 2.10 20.56 8.33
CA THR A 75 3.40 20.33 8.96
C THR A 75 3.20 19.55 10.25
N LEU A 76 4.24 18.85 10.75
CA LEU A 76 4.15 18.16 12.03
C LEU A 76 3.78 19.13 13.18
N THR A 77 4.24 20.38 13.10
CA THR A 77 3.85 21.44 14.04
C THR A 77 2.36 21.76 13.99
N TYR A 78 1.79 21.89 12.78
CA TYR A 78 0.37 22.11 12.59
C TYR A 78 -0.46 20.90 13.06
N LEU A 79 -0.07 19.70 12.64
CA LEU A 79 -0.72 18.45 13.04
C LEU A 79 -0.72 18.27 14.56
N ARG A 80 0.40 18.59 15.23
CA ARG A 80 0.49 18.60 16.69
C ARG A 80 -0.44 19.62 17.33
N LYS A 81 -0.54 20.83 16.76
CA LYS A 81 -1.44 21.88 17.27
C LYS A 81 -2.91 21.47 17.15
N VAL A 82 -3.30 20.85 16.04
CA VAL A 82 -4.70 20.53 15.73
C VAL A 82 -5.16 19.22 16.39
N ALA A 83 -4.36 18.17 16.30
CA ALA A 83 -4.75 16.82 16.70
C ALA A 83 -3.83 16.20 17.77
N GLY A 84 -2.82 16.91 18.27
CA GLY A 84 -1.80 16.32 19.16
C GLY A 84 -2.33 15.72 20.47
N SER A 85 -3.47 16.18 20.96
CA SER A 85 -4.14 15.65 22.16
C SER A 85 -5.08 14.47 21.89
N LYS A 86 -5.26 14.06 20.62
CA LYS A 86 -6.12 12.92 20.26
C LYS A 86 -5.45 11.59 20.59
N MET A 87 -6.24 10.65 21.07
CA MET A 87 -5.87 9.24 21.11
C MET A 87 -6.14 8.64 19.72
N VAL A 88 -5.13 8.00 19.14
CA VAL A 88 -5.19 7.44 17.78
C VAL A 88 -4.67 6.00 17.80
N SER A 89 -5.14 5.19 16.85
CA SER A 89 -4.61 3.82 16.65
C SER A 89 -3.31 3.88 15.84
N VAL A 90 -2.23 3.38 16.44
CA VAL A 90 -0.90 3.31 15.81
C VAL A 90 -0.47 1.85 15.70
N ALA A 91 -0.12 1.40 14.49
CA ALA A 91 0.51 0.11 14.29
C ALA A 91 1.98 0.18 14.74
N VAL A 92 2.38 -0.77 15.58
CA VAL A 92 3.74 -0.86 16.10
C VAL A 92 4.32 -2.22 15.74
N THR A 93 5.53 -2.22 15.18
CA THR A 93 6.23 -3.43 14.75
C THR A 93 7.70 -3.40 15.18
N PRO A 94 8.35 -4.57 15.35
CA PRO A 94 9.77 -4.63 15.69
C PRO A 94 10.69 -4.25 14.52
N ASN A 95 10.21 -4.35 13.28
CA ASN A 95 11.03 -4.31 12.07
C ASN A 95 10.46 -3.43 10.95
N GLY A 96 9.30 -2.80 11.16
CA GLY A 96 8.63 -1.97 10.16
C GLY A 96 7.64 -2.69 9.26
N TYR A 97 7.54 -4.02 9.32
CA TYR A 97 6.67 -4.81 8.45
C TYR A 97 5.38 -5.19 9.19
N ALA A 98 4.33 -4.42 8.96
CA ALA A 98 2.97 -4.80 9.34
C ALA A 98 2.36 -5.68 8.24
N ASP A 99 1.49 -6.61 8.64
CA ASP A 99 0.73 -7.46 7.72
C ASP A 99 1.64 -8.16 6.70
N ALA A 100 2.60 -8.91 7.23
CA ALA A 100 3.64 -9.56 6.44
C ALA A 100 3.86 -11.01 6.91
N VAL A 101 4.44 -11.83 6.04
CA VAL A 101 4.91 -13.15 6.43
C VAL A 101 6.16 -12.97 7.29
N TYR A 102 6.13 -13.54 8.49
CA TYR A 102 7.30 -13.63 9.36
C TYR A 102 7.42 -15.08 9.83
N GLN A 103 8.52 -15.72 9.42
CA GLN A 103 8.72 -17.17 9.57
C GLN A 103 7.59 -17.94 8.86
N ASP A 104 6.77 -18.70 9.60
CA ASP A 104 5.68 -19.52 9.09
C ASP A 104 4.30 -18.98 9.51
N ARG A 105 4.20 -17.66 9.73
CA ARG A 105 2.98 -16.94 10.15
C ARG A 105 2.74 -15.71 9.29
N PHE A 106 1.47 -15.34 9.15
CA PHE A 106 1.08 -13.99 8.72
C PHE A 106 0.89 -13.14 9.97
N VAL A 107 1.76 -12.14 10.17
CA VAL A 107 1.82 -11.38 11.42
C VAL A 107 1.27 -9.98 11.24
N MET A 108 0.16 -9.71 11.94
CA MET A 108 -0.43 -8.37 12.10
C MET A 108 0.36 -7.54 13.12
N PRO A 109 0.37 -6.20 12.99
CA PRO A 109 1.06 -5.32 13.92
C PRO A 109 0.44 -5.35 15.33
N GLU A 110 1.19 -4.87 16.33
CA GLU A 110 0.58 -4.51 17.61
C GLU A 110 -0.19 -3.20 17.44
N GLU A 111 -1.47 -3.17 17.79
CA GLU A 111 -2.27 -1.95 17.72
C GLU A 111 -2.21 -1.21 19.06
N ARG A 112 -1.57 -0.05 19.04
CA ARG A 112 -1.37 0.79 20.22
C ARG A 112 -2.23 2.05 20.14
N HIS A 113 -3.05 2.24 21.16
CA HIS A 113 -3.72 3.52 21.36
C HIS A 113 -2.81 4.47 22.12
N MET A 114 -2.42 5.58 21.50
CA MET A 114 -1.56 6.58 22.12
C MET A 114 -1.93 8.00 21.69
N LEU A 115 -1.45 9.00 22.45
CA LEU A 115 -1.58 10.39 22.06
C LEU A 115 -0.84 10.64 20.75
N PHE A 116 -1.50 11.29 19.80
CA PHE A 116 -0.92 11.62 18.51
C PHE A 116 0.33 12.50 18.66
N GLY A 117 0.36 13.41 19.63
CA GLY A 117 1.55 14.20 19.96
C GLY A 117 2.75 13.34 20.37
N ASN A 118 2.55 12.27 21.13
CA ASN A 118 3.62 11.34 21.52
C ASN A 118 4.12 10.56 20.31
N PHE A 119 3.22 10.16 19.41
CA PHE A 119 3.59 9.53 18.14
C PHE A 119 4.42 10.49 17.27
N LEU A 120 4.01 11.76 17.17
CA LEU A 120 4.77 12.79 16.46
C LEU A 120 6.16 13.01 17.08
N ASP A 121 6.34 12.88 18.40
CA ASP A 121 7.65 12.97 19.04
C ASP A 121 8.59 11.83 18.62
N ILE A 122 8.06 10.63 18.37
CA ILE A 122 8.83 9.51 17.82
C ILE A 122 9.22 9.79 16.37
N VAL A 123 8.26 10.22 15.55
CA VAL A 123 8.49 10.55 14.14
C VAL A 123 9.50 11.70 13.97
N GLU A 124 9.46 12.70 14.85
CA GLU A 124 10.44 13.80 14.89
C GLU A 124 11.80 13.39 15.50
N LYS A 125 11.94 12.14 15.95
CA LYS A 125 13.12 11.59 16.65
C LYS A 125 13.47 12.34 17.94
N LYS A 126 12.47 12.95 18.59
CA LYS A 126 12.59 13.53 19.94
C LYS A 126 12.57 12.43 21.00
N VAL A 127 11.88 11.33 20.71
CA VAL A 127 11.89 10.10 21.48
C VAL A 127 12.43 9.00 20.58
N ILE A 128 13.44 8.28 21.06
CA ILE A 128 14.02 7.13 20.34
C ILE A 128 13.32 5.86 20.83
N SER A 129 12.82 5.07 19.89
CA SER A 129 12.26 3.75 20.15
C SER A 129 12.95 2.72 19.26
N PRO A 130 13.17 1.48 19.73
CA PRO A 130 13.63 0.39 18.88
C PRO A 130 12.52 -0.15 17.96
N SER A 131 11.26 0.17 18.24
CA SER A 131 10.11 -0.22 17.43
C SER A 131 9.84 0.80 16.33
N VAL A 132 9.09 0.38 15.31
CA VAL A 132 8.65 1.21 14.19
C VAL A 132 7.15 1.50 14.31
N PHE A 133 6.78 2.76 14.16
CA PHE A 133 5.43 3.27 14.35
C PHE A 133 4.81 3.78 13.05
N TYR A 134 3.54 3.42 12.82
CA TYR A 134 2.79 3.82 11.63
C TYR A 134 1.30 4.00 11.92
N VAL A 135 0.76 5.20 11.68
CA VAL A 135 -0.70 5.42 11.57
C VAL A 135 -1.14 4.93 10.20
N GLN A 136 -1.81 3.77 10.18
CA GLN A 136 -2.14 3.05 8.94
C GLN A 136 -3.53 2.40 8.90
N LYS A 137 -4.42 2.78 9.80
CA LYS A 137 -5.74 2.14 9.90
C LYS A 137 -6.60 2.45 8.67
N GLN A 138 -6.97 1.41 7.92
CA GLN A 138 -7.69 1.53 6.65
C GLN A 138 -9.22 1.44 6.78
N CYS A 139 -9.78 2.04 7.84
CA CYS A 139 -11.22 2.03 8.12
C CYS A 139 -11.75 3.47 8.26
N SER A 140 -11.48 4.32 7.27
CA SER A 140 -11.91 5.73 7.30
C SER A 140 -11.37 6.51 8.51
N ASN A 141 -10.14 6.21 8.93
CA ASN A 141 -9.55 6.81 10.12
C ASN A 141 -9.42 8.34 10.04
N LEU A 142 -9.40 8.93 8.85
CA LEU A 142 -9.46 10.39 8.71
C LEU A 142 -10.78 10.94 9.29
N THR A 143 -11.91 10.36 8.88
CA THR A 143 -13.23 10.84 9.31
C THR A 143 -13.53 10.46 10.75
N GLU A 144 -12.98 9.33 11.22
CA GLU A 144 -13.26 8.81 12.57
C GLU A 144 -12.30 9.37 13.63
N GLU A 145 -10.99 9.38 13.36
CA GLU A 145 -9.95 9.73 14.34
C GLU A 145 -9.44 11.17 14.19
N PHE A 146 -9.54 11.76 12.98
CA PHE A 146 -9.03 13.10 12.66
C PHE A 146 -10.07 14.05 12.02
N PRO A 147 -11.29 14.19 12.57
CA PRO A 147 -12.32 15.04 11.97
C PRO A 147 -11.91 16.51 11.85
N GLU A 148 -11.00 16.99 12.70
CA GLU A 148 -10.47 18.36 12.67
C GLU A 148 -9.65 18.67 11.41
N LEU A 149 -9.13 17.62 10.75
CA LEU A 149 -8.34 17.71 9.53
C LEU A 149 -9.20 17.75 8.26
N LEU A 150 -10.50 17.42 8.34
CA LEU A 150 -11.41 17.39 7.20
C LEU A 150 -11.61 18.77 6.55
N GLY A 151 -11.40 19.86 7.29
CA GLY A 151 -11.48 21.21 6.73
C GLY A 151 -10.33 21.56 5.75
N ASP A 152 -9.30 20.72 5.68
CA ASP A 152 -8.11 20.96 4.86
C ASP A 152 -8.05 20.11 3.59
N VAL A 153 -9.00 19.19 3.39
CA VAL A 153 -9.10 18.29 2.24
C VAL A 153 -10.54 18.04 1.83
N GLU A 154 -10.74 17.47 0.65
CA GLU A 154 -12.07 17.02 0.23
C GLU A 154 -12.34 15.60 0.72
N PRO A 155 -13.57 15.29 1.15
CA PRO A 155 -13.96 13.93 1.59
C PRO A 155 -14.19 12.97 0.41
N GLU A 156 -14.13 13.47 -0.82
CA GLU A 156 -14.19 12.68 -2.04
C GLU A 156 -13.43 13.39 -3.17
N VAL A 157 -13.17 12.68 -4.27
CA VAL A 157 -12.55 13.23 -5.48
C VAL A 157 -13.64 13.30 -6.56
N PRO A 158 -14.27 14.47 -6.80
CA PRO A 158 -15.55 14.55 -7.53
C PRO A 158 -15.52 13.92 -8.92
N TRP A 159 -14.44 14.15 -9.68
CA TRP A 159 -14.31 13.60 -11.04
C TRP A 159 -14.16 12.06 -11.04
N MET A 160 -13.58 11.48 -10.00
CA MET A 160 -13.46 10.03 -9.86
C MET A 160 -14.78 9.43 -9.37
N SER A 161 -15.46 10.10 -8.43
CA SER A 161 -16.79 9.70 -7.97
C SER A 161 -17.78 9.67 -9.15
N GLU A 162 -17.71 10.66 -10.05
CA GLU A 162 -18.51 10.68 -11.28
C GLU A 162 -18.10 9.56 -12.24
N ALA A 163 -16.80 9.33 -12.46
CA ALA A 163 -16.31 8.28 -13.36
C ALA A 163 -16.76 6.88 -12.92
N LEU A 164 -16.74 6.60 -11.62
CA LEU A 164 -17.14 5.30 -11.05
C LEU A 164 -18.64 5.22 -10.71
N GLY A 165 -19.36 6.35 -10.73
CA GLY A 165 -20.75 6.43 -10.32
C GLY A 165 -21.00 6.12 -8.84
N LYS A 166 -20.01 6.33 -7.97
CA LYS A 166 -20.09 6.06 -6.52
C LYS A 166 -19.17 6.95 -5.71
N LYS A 167 -19.42 7.04 -4.40
CA LYS A 167 -18.55 7.73 -3.43
C LYS A 167 -17.49 6.78 -2.88
N PRO A 168 -16.39 7.29 -2.29
CA PRO A 168 -15.43 6.46 -1.57
C PRO A 168 -16.08 5.70 -0.42
N ASP A 169 -15.74 4.41 -0.31
CA ASP A 169 -16.10 3.56 0.83
C ASP A 169 -15.27 3.95 2.06
N ALA A 170 -14.02 4.39 1.83
CA ALA A 170 -13.13 4.86 2.88
C ALA A 170 -12.20 5.99 2.45
N VAL A 171 -11.88 6.85 3.42
CA VAL A 171 -10.87 7.91 3.30
C VAL A 171 -9.88 7.79 4.44
N ASN A 172 -8.66 7.38 4.11
CA ASN A 172 -7.65 7.04 5.09
C ASN A 172 -6.59 8.14 5.19
N PHE A 173 -6.20 8.46 6.43
CA PHE A 173 -5.04 9.26 6.80
C PHE A 173 -3.88 8.34 7.14
N TRP A 174 -2.71 8.69 6.63
CA TRP A 174 -1.51 7.91 6.85
C TRP A 174 -0.34 8.78 7.28
N LEU A 175 0.37 8.33 8.31
CA LEU A 175 1.60 8.98 8.78
C LEU A 175 2.50 7.98 9.50
N GLY A 176 3.75 7.83 9.07
CA GLY A 176 4.65 6.82 9.62
C GLY A 176 6.13 7.15 9.48
N GLU A 177 6.94 6.33 10.12
CA GLU A 177 8.39 6.34 9.97
C GLU A 177 8.82 5.77 8.60
N SER A 178 10.03 6.12 8.17
CA SER A 178 10.58 5.63 6.89
C SER A 178 10.90 4.13 6.90
N ALA A 179 11.05 3.55 8.10
CA ALA A 179 11.26 2.13 8.27
C ALA A 179 9.96 1.32 8.13
N ALA A 180 8.78 1.96 8.20
CA ALA A 180 7.52 1.25 8.01
C ALA A 180 7.32 0.94 6.52
N VAL A 181 7.05 -0.32 6.23
CA VAL A 181 6.92 -0.88 4.88
C VAL A 181 5.62 -1.67 4.81
N THR A 182 4.87 -1.46 3.75
CA THR A 182 3.71 -2.31 3.42
C THR A 182 4.14 -3.41 2.46
N SER A 183 4.00 -4.66 2.89
CA SER A 183 4.40 -5.84 2.12
C SER A 183 3.61 -5.96 0.80
N LEU A 184 4.10 -6.78 -0.14
CA LEU A 184 3.43 -6.96 -1.43
C LEU A 184 2.05 -7.59 -1.21
N HIS A 185 1.00 -6.90 -1.65
CA HIS A 185 -0.38 -7.35 -1.57
C HIS A 185 -1.21 -6.70 -2.68
N LYS A 186 -2.50 -7.03 -2.78
CA LYS A 186 -3.44 -6.38 -3.70
C LYS A 186 -4.76 -6.08 -2.98
N ASP A 187 -5.40 -5.00 -3.40
CA ASP A 187 -6.72 -4.61 -2.93
C ASP A 187 -7.78 -4.89 -3.97
N HIS A 188 -9.05 -4.90 -3.55
CA HIS A 188 -10.20 -4.97 -4.44
C HIS A 188 -10.80 -3.58 -4.72
N TYR A 189 -10.07 -2.52 -4.39
CA TYR A 189 -10.50 -1.12 -4.47
C TYR A 189 -9.77 -0.39 -5.60
N GLU A 190 -10.46 0.55 -6.24
CA GLU A 190 -9.86 1.64 -7.00
C GLU A 190 -9.26 2.66 -6.01
N ASN A 191 -7.93 2.75 -5.98
CA ASN A 191 -7.21 3.53 -4.99
C ASN A 191 -6.70 4.86 -5.58
N LEU A 192 -6.98 5.98 -4.90
CA LEU A 192 -6.35 7.27 -5.16
C LEU A 192 -5.41 7.67 -4.01
N TYR A 193 -4.11 7.54 -4.23
CA TYR A 193 -3.06 7.90 -3.27
C TYR A 193 -2.61 9.34 -3.46
N CYS A 194 -2.96 10.24 -2.53
CA CYS A 194 -2.61 11.67 -2.60
C CYS A 194 -1.50 12.00 -1.59
N VAL A 195 -0.29 12.30 -2.06
CA VAL A 195 0.83 12.63 -1.15
C VAL A 195 0.80 14.11 -0.78
N ILE A 196 0.69 14.42 0.51
CA ILE A 196 0.68 15.80 1.02
C ILE A 196 2.09 16.28 1.33
N SER A 197 2.90 15.42 1.94
CA SER A 197 4.27 15.72 2.35
C SER A 197 5.16 14.48 2.23
N GLY A 198 6.39 14.67 1.74
CA GLY A 198 7.34 13.61 1.46
C GLY A 198 7.14 12.97 0.09
N GLU A 199 7.47 11.68 0.01
CA GLU A 199 7.36 10.86 -1.20
C GLU A 199 7.14 9.37 -0.89
N LYS A 200 6.29 8.73 -1.68
CA LYS A 200 6.00 7.30 -1.59
C LYS A 200 6.61 6.56 -2.76
N HIS A 201 7.26 5.44 -2.48
CA HIS A 201 7.88 4.58 -3.50
C HIS A 201 7.06 3.31 -3.63
N PHE A 202 6.52 3.10 -4.83
CA PHE A 202 5.71 1.94 -5.16
C PHE A 202 6.51 1.00 -6.06
N LEU A 203 6.45 -0.29 -5.73
CA LEU A 203 6.73 -1.38 -6.64
C LEU A 203 5.41 -2.05 -6.98
N LEU A 204 5.06 -2.10 -8.26
CA LEU A 204 3.76 -2.51 -8.75
C LEU A 204 3.90 -3.72 -9.68
N HIS A 205 3.01 -4.69 -9.56
CA HIS A 205 2.79 -5.70 -10.59
C HIS A 205 1.33 -5.67 -11.08
N PRO A 206 1.11 -5.80 -12.40
CA PRO A 206 -0.25 -5.92 -12.92
C PRO A 206 -0.88 -7.22 -12.42
N PRO A 207 -2.23 -7.30 -12.36
CA PRO A 207 -2.92 -8.54 -11.99
C PRO A 207 -2.51 -9.74 -12.87
N SER A 208 -2.13 -9.49 -14.12
CA SER A 208 -1.67 -10.50 -15.06
C SER A 208 -0.37 -11.19 -14.65
N ASP A 209 0.46 -10.59 -13.79
CA ASP A 209 1.69 -11.21 -13.27
C ASP A 209 1.41 -12.30 -12.21
N ARG A 210 0.13 -12.50 -11.82
CA ARG A 210 -0.27 -13.50 -10.81
C ARG A 210 0.35 -14.88 -10.98
N PRO A 211 0.48 -15.48 -12.19
CA PRO A 211 1.12 -16.79 -12.35
C PRO A 211 2.56 -16.88 -11.82
N PHE A 212 3.25 -15.75 -11.68
CA PHE A 212 4.63 -15.65 -11.20
C PHE A 212 4.76 -15.13 -9.76
N ILE A 213 3.65 -14.73 -9.14
CA ILE A 213 3.64 -14.21 -7.77
C ILE A 213 3.20 -15.35 -6.82
N PRO A 214 4.07 -15.81 -5.91
CA PRO A 214 3.76 -16.92 -5.02
C PRO A 214 2.68 -16.53 -4.00
N TYR A 215 1.84 -17.50 -3.65
CA TYR A 215 0.85 -17.37 -2.58
C TYR A 215 0.86 -18.66 -1.77
N GLU A 216 0.86 -18.51 -0.46
CA GLU A 216 0.80 -19.62 0.49
C GLU A 216 -0.19 -19.32 1.61
N LEU A 217 -0.59 -20.35 2.35
CA LEU A 217 -1.56 -20.24 3.44
C LEU A 217 -0.85 -20.24 4.79
N TYR A 218 -0.97 -19.13 5.52
CA TYR A 218 -0.33 -18.93 6.82
C TYR A 218 -1.34 -18.90 7.96
N LEU A 219 -0.95 -19.41 9.14
CA LEU A 219 -1.72 -19.16 10.35
C LEU A 219 -1.57 -17.67 10.73
N PRO A 220 -2.67 -16.92 10.92
CA PRO A 220 -2.57 -15.53 11.33
C PRO A 220 -2.11 -15.42 12.78
N ALA A 221 -1.26 -14.45 13.05
CA ALA A 221 -0.75 -14.10 14.36
C ALA A 221 -0.70 -12.57 14.53
N THR A 222 -0.48 -12.09 15.74
CA THR A 222 -0.35 -10.66 16.03
C THR A 222 0.87 -10.42 16.91
N TYR A 223 1.59 -9.34 16.66
CA TYR A 223 2.61 -8.87 17.59
C TYR A 223 1.96 -8.39 18.89
N CYS A 224 2.50 -8.83 20.03
CA CYS A 224 2.14 -8.35 21.35
C CYS A 224 3.40 -7.96 22.12
N ILE A 225 3.28 -6.97 23.01
CA ILE A 225 4.37 -6.59 23.91
C ILE A 225 4.24 -7.41 25.20
N ALA A 226 5.30 -8.13 25.55
CA ALA A 226 5.39 -8.86 26.80
C ALA A 226 5.71 -7.93 27.99
N GLU A 227 5.62 -8.46 29.22
CA GLU A 227 5.88 -7.68 30.44
C GLU A 227 7.29 -7.09 30.51
N ASP A 228 8.27 -7.74 29.85
CA ASP A 228 9.66 -7.28 29.75
C ASP A 228 9.89 -6.25 28.62
N GLY A 229 8.84 -5.87 27.89
CA GLY A 229 8.90 -4.95 26.77
C GLY A 229 9.30 -5.57 25.43
N SER A 230 9.55 -6.88 25.37
CA SER A 230 9.89 -7.58 24.12
C SER A 230 8.65 -7.87 23.26
N PHE A 231 8.86 -7.96 21.93
CA PHE A 231 7.82 -8.41 21.02
C PHE A 231 7.69 -9.92 21.02
N GLN A 232 6.45 -10.40 21.13
CA GLN A 232 6.09 -11.80 20.96
C GLN A 232 5.06 -11.94 19.84
N VAL A 233 5.14 -13.04 19.09
CA VAL A 233 4.17 -13.40 18.06
C VAL A 233 3.14 -14.33 18.69
N VAL A 234 1.88 -13.91 18.71
CA VAL A 234 0.77 -14.65 19.32
C VAL A 234 -0.17 -15.17 18.24
N ASP A 235 -0.24 -16.50 18.10
CA ASP A 235 -1.09 -17.18 17.12
C ASP A 235 -2.59 -16.97 17.40
N LYS A 236 -3.36 -16.64 16.37
CA LYS A 236 -4.83 -16.66 16.41
C LYS A 236 -5.33 -18.08 16.11
N LYS A 237 -5.22 -18.97 17.11
CA LYS A 237 -5.45 -20.44 16.96
C LYS A 237 -6.83 -20.85 16.42
N ALA A 238 -7.85 -20.01 16.52
CA ALA A 238 -9.21 -20.29 16.05
C ALA A 238 -9.54 -19.61 14.71
N ALA A 239 -8.58 -18.98 14.05
CA ALA A 239 -8.77 -18.29 12.77
C ALA A 239 -8.38 -19.19 11.60
N ASP A 240 -9.08 -19.02 10.47
CA ASP A 240 -8.70 -19.64 9.21
C ASP A 240 -7.33 -19.14 8.74
N LYS A 241 -6.62 -19.99 7.99
CA LYS A 241 -5.35 -19.59 7.38
C LYS A 241 -5.59 -18.46 6.36
N VAL A 242 -4.68 -17.50 6.35
CA VAL A 242 -4.71 -16.36 5.44
C VAL A 242 -3.79 -16.62 4.24
N PRO A 243 -4.28 -16.49 3.00
CA PRO A 243 -3.42 -16.51 1.82
C PRO A 243 -2.60 -15.22 1.76
N TRP A 244 -1.27 -15.32 1.75
CA TRP A 244 -0.38 -14.17 1.64
C TRP A 244 0.81 -14.44 0.72
N ILE A 245 1.47 -13.37 0.29
CA ILE A 245 2.67 -13.42 -0.56
C ILE A 245 3.91 -13.50 0.36
N PRO A 246 4.69 -14.60 0.34
CA PRO A 246 5.91 -14.72 1.16
C PRO A 246 7.11 -13.92 0.65
N LEU A 247 7.08 -13.53 -0.63
CA LEU A 247 8.22 -12.97 -1.31
C LEU A 247 8.37 -11.48 -1.00
N ASP A 248 9.58 -11.07 -0.59
CA ASP A 248 9.99 -9.67 -0.58
C ASP A 248 10.39 -9.26 -2.01
N PRO A 249 9.65 -8.35 -2.67
CA PRO A 249 9.94 -7.97 -4.05
C PRO A 249 11.19 -7.11 -4.20
N LEU A 250 11.76 -6.59 -3.10
CA LEU A 250 13.02 -5.85 -3.12
C LEU A 250 14.24 -6.76 -3.07
N ASN A 251 14.11 -7.93 -2.45
CA ASN A 251 15.16 -8.95 -2.37
C ASN A 251 14.55 -10.36 -2.53
N PRO A 252 14.09 -10.72 -3.74
CA PRO A 252 13.36 -11.95 -3.96
C PRO A 252 14.25 -13.18 -3.83
N ASP A 253 13.81 -14.16 -3.05
CA ASP A 253 14.42 -15.49 -3.01
C ASP A 253 14.04 -16.26 -4.28
N LEU A 254 14.88 -16.14 -5.31
CA LEU A 254 14.68 -16.81 -6.60
C LEU A 254 15.09 -18.29 -6.58
N GLU A 255 15.75 -18.76 -5.52
CA GLU A 255 15.97 -20.20 -5.34
C GLU A 255 14.66 -20.87 -4.91
N GLN A 256 13.93 -20.25 -3.99
CA GLN A 256 12.63 -20.73 -3.54
C GLN A 256 11.49 -20.42 -4.55
N TYR A 257 11.50 -19.25 -5.19
CA TYR A 257 10.44 -18.79 -6.10
C TYR A 257 11.00 -18.36 -7.47
N PRO A 258 11.57 -19.30 -8.26
CA PRO A 258 12.24 -18.99 -9.51
C PRO A 258 11.33 -18.37 -10.56
N GLU A 259 10.02 -18.66 -10.54
CA GLU A 259 9.05 -18.10 -11.48
C GLU A 259 8.92 -16.58 -11.36
N TYR A 260 9.18 -16.00 -10.18
CA TYR A 260 9.11 -14.55 -9.98
C TYR A 260 10.10 -13.77 -10.86
N ALA A 261 11.20 -14.39 -11.30
CA ALA A 261 12.14 -13.78 -12.25
C ALA A 261 11.50 -13.41 -13.61
N GLN A 262 10.34 -13.99 -13.93
CA GLN A 262 9.57 -13.70 -15.14
C GLN A 262 8.56 -12.54 -14.96
N ALA A 263 8.29 -12.15 -13.71
CA ALA A 263 7.48 -10.98 -13.41
C ALA A 263 8.24 -9.69 -13.78
N ARG A 264 7.49 -8.64 -14.12
CA ARG A 264 8.06 -7.36 -14.57
C ARG A 264 7.47 -6.24 -13.72
N PRO A 265 8.11 -5.88 -12.59
CA PRO A 265 7.59 -4.82 -11.74
C PRO A 265 7.72 -3.46 -12.41
N LEU A 266 6.69 -2.63 -12.26
CA LEU A 266 6.78 -1.19 -12.49
C LEU A 266 7.20 -0.51 -11.18
N ARG A 267 7.99 0.55 -11.29
CA ARG A 267 8.39 1.36 -10.13
C ARG A 267 8.00 2.81 -10.37
N CYS A 268 7.43 3.44 -9.36
CA CYS A 268 7.14 4.87 -9.42
C CYS A 268 7.31 5.52 -8.04
N THR A 269 7.62 6.82 -8.05
CA THR A 269 7.68 7.66 -6.86
C THR A 269 6.62 8.73 -6.96
N VAL A 270 5.76 8.81 -5.96
CA VAL A 270 4.69 9.82 -5.85
C VAL A 270 5.13 10.86 -4.84
N LYS A 271 5.29 12.11 -5.27
CA LYS A 271 5.79 13.21 -4.45
C LYS A 271 4.66 14.08 -3.91
N ALA A 272 4.98 14.94 -2.94
CA ALA A 272 4.05 15.95 -2.44
C ALA A 272 3.36 16.74 -3.57
N GLY A 273 2.03 16.75 -3.56
CA GLY A 273 1.19 17.37 -4.60
C GLY A 273 0.79 16.45 -5.76
N GLU A 274 1.29 15.22 -5.80
CA GLU A 274 0.96 14.22 -6.82
C GLU A 274 -0.04 13.19 -6.29
N MET A 275 -0.90 12.71 -7.20
CA MET A 275 -1.88 11.65 -6.94
C MET A 275 -1.51 10.41 -7.76
N LEU A 276 -1.37 9.25 -7.15
CA LEU A 276 -1.31 7.98 -7.89
C LEU A 276 -2.71 7.38 -7.96
N TYR A 277 -3.19 7.14 -9.17
CA TYR A 277 -4.25 6.17 -9.39
C TYR A 277 -3.63 4.77 -9.43
N LEU A 278 -3.98 3.98 -8.42
CA LEU A 278 -3.60 2.57 -8.28
C LEU A 278 -4.85 1.73 -8.56
N PRO A 279 -4.94 1.08 -9.73
CA PRO A 279 -6.15 0.37 -10.12
C PRO A 279 -6.41 -0.85 -9.23
N SER A 280 -7.67 -1.25 -9.17
CA SER A 280 -8.07 -2.46 -8.44
C SER A 280 -7.26 -3.69 -8.90
N LEU A 281 -6.95 -4.56 -7.93
CA LEU A 281 -6.21 -5.82 -8.07
C LEU A 281 -4.71 -5.70 -8.38
N TRP A 282 -4.16 -4.50 -8.58
CA TRP A 282 -2.72 -4.33 -8.75
C TRP A 282 -1.96 -4.73 -7.48
N PHE A 283 -0.96 -5.61 -7.66
CA PHE A 283 -0.07 -5.92 -6.56
C PHE A 283 0.83 -4.73 -6.32
N HIS A 284 0.98 -4.33 -5.07
CA HIS A 284 1.78 -3.17 -4.72
C HIS A 284 2.52 -3.38 -3.39
N HIS A 285 3.76 -2.92 -3.37
CA HIS A 285 4.63 -2.84 -2.21
C HIS A 285 5.02 -1.38 -2.02
N VAL A 286 4.95 -0.87 -0.80
CA VAL A 286 5.05 0.56 -0.52
C VAL A 286 6.14 0.85 0.50
N GLN A 287 7.05 1.74 0.13
CA GLN A 287 7.99 2.38 1.04
C GLN A 287 7.72 3.88 1.13
N GLN A 288 8.21 4.50 2.18
CA GLN A 288 8.21 5.95 2.37
C GLN A 288 9.60 6.46 2.74
N SER A 289 9.98 7.61 2.22
CA SER A 289 11.19 8.29 2.69
C SER A 289 10.98 9.00 4.03
N HIS A 290 12.06 9.28 4.76
CA HIS A 290 12.05 10.28 5.82
C HIS A 290 12.45 11.60 5.16
N GLY A 291 11.60 12.63 5.19
CA GLY A 291 11.89 13.87 4.48
C GLY A 291 13.15 14.54 5.06
N CYS A 292 14.26 14.43 4.35
CA CYS A 292 15.48 15.21 4.58
C CYS A 292 15.79 15.92 3.27
N ILE A 293 15.63 17.25 3.23
CA ILE A 293 16.25 18.08 2.19
C ILE A 293 17.17 19.07 2.91
N ALA A 294 18.42 19.08 2.45
CA ALA A 294 19.54 19.82 3.01
C ALA A 294 19.25 21.32 3.17
N GLY A 295 19.63 21.86 4.34
CA GLY A 295 19.57 23.30 4.64
C GLY A 295 18.56 23.67 5.73
N LYS A 296 18.91 23.36 6.99
CA LYS A 296 18.13 23.44 8.25
C LYS A 296 17.32 22.17 8.56
N LYS A 297 17.69 21.56 9.69
CA LYS A 297 17.11 20.34 10.26
C LYS A 297 15.57 20.44 10.29
N SER A 298 14.89 19.65 9.48
CA SER A 298 13.44 19.44 9.58
C SER A 298 13.20 17.95 9.34
N CYS A 299 12.98 17.21 10.42
CA CYS A 299 12.58 15.80 10.35
C CYS A 299 11.09 15.76 9.97
N TRP A 300 10.76 15.28 8.78
CA TRP A 300 9.37 15.15 8.35
C TRP A 300 8.90 13.70 8.45
N GLY A 301 7.81 13.47 9.18
CA GLY A 301 6.93 12.34 8.93
C GLY A 301 6.10 12.61 7.68
N GLN A 302 5.80 11.56 6.92
CA GLN A 302 5.07 11.70 5.67
C GLN A 302 3.58 11.62 5.88
N THR A 303 2.82 12.54 5.28
CA THR A 303 1.36 12.48 5.34
C THR A 303 0.79 12.28 3.94
N TYR A 304 -0.11 11.31 3.80
CA TYR A 304 -0.84 11.09 2.56
C TYR A 304 -2.28 10.61 2.85
N PHE A 305 -3.10 10.68 1.81
CA PHE A 305 -4.47 10.18 1.80
C PHE A 305 -4.63 9.04 0.82
N GLN A 306 -5.55 8.15 1.16
CA GLN A 306 -6.02 7.12 0.25
C GLN A 306 -7.54 7.12 0.24
N PHE A 307 -8.13 7.30 -0.95
CA PHE A 307 -9.53 7.04 -1.19
C PHE A 307 -9.66 5.64 -1.76
N MET A 308 -10.54 4.83 -1.17
CA MET A 308 -10.81 3.45 -1.60
C MET A 308 -12.26 3.36 -2.10
N MET A 309 -12.44 2.86 -3.33
CA MET A 309 -13.75 2.67 -3.98
C MET A 309 -13.84 1.26 -4.58
N ALA A 310 -14.68 0.38 -4.01
CA ALA A 310 -14.87 -1.00 -4.49
C ALA A 310 -15.76 -1.05 -5.74
#